data_AF-A0A852AW39-F1
#
_entry.id   AF-A0A852AW39-F1
#
_cell.length_a   1.000
_cell.length_b   1.000
_cell.length_c   1.000
_cell.angle_alpha   90.00
_cell.angle_beta   90.00
_cell.angle_gamma   90.00
#
_symmetry.space_group_name_H-M   'P 1'
#
loop_
_entity.id
_entity.type
_entity.pdbx_description
1 polymer ?
#
loop_
_entity_poly.entity_id
_entity_poly.type
_entity_poly.pdbx_seq_one_letter_code
_entity_poly.pdbx_strand_id
1 'polypeptide(L)'
;LKSFPPPGRILGYKIRYFPENKPAHKRTNNSTEKKITLLLNEEAHIISVTAYNAAGESPEAILRIPSPYEKSSQMIEKLVTSTTTEEVVVQWITSEPETTRYVVEWYEELEMDPFGRSWQYVSNSTKWKHNKRNFKPFICYNISVYPLYGSNVAAPSYTQIYAQEKEPSEGPVAETGILGKNEVTVKWNEISKAKRNGFITNYTIFYKPEDGKELKETVNSDVLQYRLKFLQANTQYTVQIMASNKAGGTIGEPKTFKTLKL
;
A
#
# COMPACT_ATOMS: atom_id res chain seq x y z
N LEU A 1 16.70 -36.76 18.37
CA LEU A 1 17.07 -35.92 17.21
C LEU A 1 16.63 -36.64 15.94
N LYS A 2 15.56 -36.20 15.25
CA LYS A 2 15.25 -36.74 13.92
C LYS A 2 16.28 -36.12 12.97
N SER A 3 17.22 -36.93 12.47
CA SER A 3 18.14 -36.51 11.43
C SER A 3 17.34 -36.26 10.16
N PHE A 4 17.41 -35.02 9.64
CA PHE A 4 16.86 -34.73 8.32
C PHE A 4 17.81 -35.27 7.27
N PRO A 5 17.29 -35.83 6.16
CA PRO A 5 18.14 -36.26 5.07
C PRO A 5 18.98 -35.08 4.55
N PRO A 6 20.21 -35.34 4.06
CA PRO A 6 21.08 -34.28 3.55
C PRO A 6 20.39 -33.48 2.42
N PRO A 7 20.72 -32.18 2.27
CA PRO A 7 20.11 -31.33 1.27
C PRO A 7 20.39 -31.87 -0.14
N GLY A 8 19.33 -32.34 -0.79
CA GLY A 8 19.34 -32.79 -2.19
C GLY A 8 18.39 -31.95 -3.03
N ARG A 9 18.45 -32.12 -4.36
CA ARG A 9 17.56 -31.43 -5.30
C ARG A 9 16.09 -31.72 -4.94
N ILE A 10 15.31 -30.67 -4.67
CA ILE A 10 13.87 -30.78 -4.43
C ILE A 10 13.21 -31.31 -5.70
N LEU A 11 12.46 -32.39 -5.57
CA LEU A 11 11.72 -33.03 -6.67
C LEU A 11 10.29 -32.50 -6.75
N GLY A 12 9.71 -32.07 -5.62
CA GLY A 12 8.43 -31.40 -5.58
C GLY A 12 7.97 -31.12 -4.17
N TYR A 13 6.70 -30.76 -4.07
CA TYR A 13 6.01 -30.39 -2.85
C TYR A 13 4.74 -31.21 -2.71
N LYS A 14 4.42 -31.58 -1.46
CA LYS A 14 3.16 -32.20 -1.07
C LYS A 14 2.41 -31.21 -0.19
N ILE A 15 1.23 -30.83 -0.64
CA ILE A 15 0.35 -29.85 -0.02
C ILE A 15 -0.86 -30.61 0.53
N ARG A 16 -1.05 -30.55 1.84
CA ARG A 16 -2.22 -31.10 2.53
C ARG A 16 -3.08 -29.96 3.01
N TYR A 17 -4.38 -30.04 2.82
CA TYR A 17 -5.31 -29.03 3.33
C TYR A 17 -6.66 -29.61 3.71
N PHE A 18 -7.27 -29.06 4.75
CA PHE A 18 -8.57 -29.47 5.26
C PHE A 18 -9.24 -28.33 6.03
N PRO A 19 -10.60 -28.28 6.08
CA PRO A 19 -11.29 -27.41 7.02
C PRO A 19 -10.91 -27.82 8.44
N GLU A 20 -10.54 -26.86 9.27
CA GLU A 20 -9.96 -27.07 10.61
C GLU A 20 -10.80 -28.02 11.47
N ASN A 21 -12.12 -27.86 11.45
CA ASN A 21 -13.06 -28.66 12.24
C ASN A 21 -13.39 -30.02 11.61
N LYS A 22 -12.85 -30.32 10.43
CA LYS A 22 -13.15 -31.52 9.63
C LYS A 22 -11.86 -32.20 9.14
N PRO A 23 -10.99 -32.68 10.02
CA PRO A 23 -9.70 -33.30 9.63
C PRO A 23 -9.85 -34.55 8.76
N ALA A 24 -11.01 -35.21 8.79
CA ALA A 24 -11.35 -36.32 7.90
C ALA A 24 -11.48 -35.90 6.42
N HIS A 25 -11.75 -34.63 6.12
CA HIS A 25 -11.92 -34.09 4.76
C HIS A 25 -10.58 -33.65 4.14
N LYS A 26 -9.49 -34.31 4.53
CA LYS A 26 -8.13 -33.97 4.11
C LYS A 26 -7.93 -34.24 2.63
N ARG A 27 -7.54 -33.18 1.92
CA ARG A 27 -7.11 -33.23 0.52
C ARG A 27 -5.60 -33.17 0.47
N THR A 28 -5.04 -33.84 -0.53
CA THR A 28 -3.59 -33.83 -0.81
C THR A 28 -3.37 -33.53 -2.28
N ASN A 29 -2.59 -32.49 -2.55
CA ASN A 29 -2.12 -32.13 -3.88
C ASN A 29 -0.60 -32.21 -3.91
N ASN A 30 -0.04 -32.77 -4.98
CA ASN A 30 1.40 -32.73 -5.22
C ASN A 30 1.66 -31.75 -6.37
N SER A 31 2.72 -30.95 -6.25
CA SER A 31 3.14 -30.03 -7.30
C SER A 31 4.66 -29.99 -7.38
N THR A 32 5.20 -29.86 -8.58
CA THR A 32 6.62 -29.55 -8.81
C THR A 32 6.87 -28.04 -8.90
N GLU A 33 5.79 -27.26 -8.99
CA GLU A 33 5.85 -25.81 -9.08
C GLU A 33 5.97 -25.18 -7.69
N LYS A 34 6.57 -23.98 -7.63
CA LYS A 34 6.64 -23.16 -6.42
C LYS A 34 5.40 -22.31 -6.19
N LYS A 35 4.47 -22.32 -7.15
CA LYS A 35 3.22 -21.56 -7.14
C LYS A 35 2.07 -22.55 -7.22
N ILE A 36 1.04 -22.36 -6.41
CA ILE A 36 -0.17 -23.19 -6.41
C ILE A 36 -1.35 -22.34 -5.99
N THR A 37 -2.50 -22.57 -6.62
CA THR A 37 -3.78 -21.98 -6.24
C THR A 37 -4.65 -23.06 -5.64
N LEU A 38 -5.12 -22.84 -4.41
CA LEU A 38 -6.05 -23.73 -3.72
C LEU A 38 -7.41 -23.07 -3.65
N LEU A 39 -8.45 -23.78 -4.09
CA LEU A 39 -9.84 -23.37 -3.90
C LEU A 39 -10.32 -23.90 -2.55
N LEU A 40 -10.51 -22.99 -1.60
CA LEU A 40 -10.97 -23.27 -0.24
C LEU A 40 -12.43 -22.82 -0.08
N ASN A 41 -13.15 -23.42 0.87
CA ASN A 41 -14.47 -22.93 1.27
C ASN A 41 -14.34 -21.82 2.33
N GLU A 42 -15.46 -21.31 2.84
CA GLU A 42 -15.49 -20.20 3.81
C GLU A 42 -15.15 -20.61 5.26
N GLU A 43 -14.87 -21.89 5.53
CA GLU A 43 -14.40 -22.35 6.83
C GLU A 43 -12.92 -22.01 7.03
N ALA A 44 -12.46 -21.97 8.29
CA ALA A 44 -11.03 -21.92 8.57
C ALA A 44 -10.36 -23.21 8.08
N HIS A 45 -9.16 -23.09 7.51
CA HIS A 45 -8.41 -24.23 6.96
C HIS A 45 -7.04 -24.36 7.60
N ILE A 46 -6.61 -25.60 7.77
CA ILE A 46 -5.22 -25.94 8.04
C ILE A 46 -4.59 -26.37 6.72
N ILE A 47 -3.47 -25.74 6.37
CA ILE A 47 -2.64 -26.09 5.22
C ILE A 47 -1.28 -26.53 5.74
N SER A 48 -0.77 -27.64 5.24
CA SER A 48 0.59 -28.06 5.46
C SER A 48 1.33 -28.36 4.16
N VAL A 49 2.60 -27.99 4.11
CA VAL A 49 3.46 -28.19 2.94
C VAL A 49 4.73 -28.92 3.37
N THR A 50 5.04 -30.02 2.67
CA THR A 50 6.35 -30.68 2.74
C THR A 50 7.04 -30.61 1.39
N ALA A 51 8.34 -30.33 1.40
CA ALA A 51 9.20 -30.55 0.23
C ALA A 51 9.70 -31.99 0.26
N TYR A 52 9.86 -32.63 -0.89
CA TYR A 52 10.43 -33.97 -0.97
C TYR A 52 11.56 -34.06 -1.99
N ASN A 53 12.53 -34.91 -1.68
CA ASN A 53 13.61 -35.31 -2.57
C ASN A 53 13.81 -36.83 -2.51
N ALA A 54 14.85 -37.36 -3.18
CA ALA A 54 15.12 -38.80 -3.22
C ALA A 54 15.39 -39.43 -1.83
N ALA A 55 15.75 -38.62 -0.83
CA ALA A 55 16.07 -39.07 0.51
C ALA A 55 14.88 -38.96 1.50
N GLY A 56 13.77 -38.33 1.10
CA GLY A 56 12.55 -38.27 1.91
C GLY A 56 11.85 -36.90 1.89
N GLU A 57 11.01 -36.68 2.89
CA GLU A 57 10.24 -35.44 3.09
C GLU A 57 10.89 -34.53 4.14
N SER A 58 10.76 -33.21 3.95
CA SER A 58 11.08 -32.20 4.94
C SER A 58 10.10 -32.21 6.12
N PRO A 59 10.40 -31.49 7.23
CA PRO A 59 9.36 -31.07 8.16
C PRO A 59 8.17 -30.43 7.44
N GLU A 60 6.97 -30.58 8.03
CA GLU A 60 5.80 -29.85 7.57
C GLU A 60 5.91 -28.37 7.98
N ALA A 61 5.72 -27.47 7.01
CA ALA A 61 5.37 -26.09 7.28
C ALA A 61 3.84 -26.00 7.35
N ILE A 62 3.30 -25.57 8.49
CA ILE A 62 1.85 -25.52 8.74
C ILE A 62 1.39 -24.08 8.86
N LEU A 63 0.29 -23.75 8.20
CA LEU A 63 -0.38 -22.45 8.26
C LEU A 63 -1.88 -22.66 8.42
N ARG A 64 -2.48 -21.93 9.36
CA ARG A 64 -3.93 -21.79 9.47
C ARG A 64 -4.38 -20.57 8.68
N ILE A 65 -5.29 -20.76 7.75
CA ILE A 65 -6.03 -19.68 7.09
C ILE A 65 -7.36 -19.51 7.84
N PRO A 66 -7.61 -18.35 8.49
CA PRO A 66 -8.86 -18.12 9.21
C PRO A 66 -10.05 -18.04 8.25
N SER A 67 -11.25 -18.26 8.78
CA SER A 67 -12.48 -17.99 8.03
C SER A 67 -12.61 -16.48 7.75
N PRO A 68 -13.23 -16.07 6.62
CA PRO A 68 -13.51 -14.65 6.35
C PRO A 68 -14.37 -13.98 7.43
N TYR A 69 -15.14 -14.76 8.19
CA TYR A 69 -16.03 -14.27 9.24
C TYR A 69 -15.40 -14.32 10.65
N GLU A 70 -14.19 -14.85 10.75
CA GLU A 70 -13.48 -14.96 12.02
C GLU A 70 -12.87 -13.62 12.42
N LYS A 71 -13.14 -13.19 13.65
CA LYS A 71 -12.56 -11.96 14.19
C LYS A 71 -11.07 -12.17 14.44
N SER A 72 -10.25 -11.54 13.62
CA SER A 72 -8.79 -11.55 13.79
C SER A 72 -8.35 -10.58 14.88
N SER A 73 -7.39 -10.98 15.71
CA SER A 73 -6.81 -10.11 16.74
C SER A 73 -5.84 -9.10 16.11
N GLN A 74 -5.98 -7.82 16.44
CA GLN A 74 -5.07 -6.77 16.01
C GLN A 74 -3.94 -6.64 17.04
N MET A 75 -2.80 -7.26 16.76
CA MET A 75 -1.66 -7.26 17.69
C MET A 75 -0.71 -6.07 17.47
N ILE A 76 -0.58 -5.60 16.23
CA ILE A 76 0.25 -4.44 15.90
C ILE A 76 -0.57 -3.17 16.13
N GLU A 77 -0.14 -2.36 17.09
CA GLU A 77 -0.76 -1.09 17.48
C GLU A 77 -0.34 0.05 16.56
N LYS A 78 0.94 0.05 16.17
CA LYS A 78 1.53 1.12 15.36
C LYS A 78 2.54 0.55 14.38
N LEU A 79 2.45 0.99 13.14
CA LEU A 79 3.38 0.68 12.07
C LEU A 79 3.98 1.99 11.54
N VAL A 80 5.31 2.07 11.49
CA VAL A 80 6.05 3.26 11.09
C VAL A 80 7.03 2.88 10.00
N THR A 81 7.07 3.68 8.93
CA THR A 81 8.01 3.54 7.84
C THR A 81 8.98 4.72 7.79
N SER A 82 10.21 4.43 7.40
CA SER A 82 11.22 5.45 7.13
C SER A 82 12.23 4.96 6.10
N THR A 83 12.96 5.90 5.52
CA THR A 83 14.03 5.61 4.56
C THR A 83 15.32 6.26 5.01
N THR A 84 16.44 5.56 4.87
CA THR A 84 17.78 6.13 4.96
C THR A 84 18.36 6.28 3.55
N THR A 85 19.65 6.60 3.46
CA THR A 85 20.38 6.62 2.18
C THR A 85 20.41 5.25 1.51
N GLU A 86 20.46 4.17 2.29
CA GLU A 86 20.67 2.79 1.78
C GLU A 86 19.53 1.83 2.09
N GLU A 87 18.66 2.14 3.04
CA GLU A 87 17.68 1.20 3.57
C GLU A 87 16.24 1.78 3.54
N VAL A 88 15.28 0.89 3.24
CA VAL A 88 13.88 1.05 3.64
C VAL A 88 13.73 0.36 4.99
N VAL A 89 13.11 1.04 5.95
CA VAL A 89 12.91 0.55 7.31
C VAL A 89 11.43 0.57 7.64
N VAL A 90 10.95 -0.54 8.17
CA VAL A 90 9.58 -0.69 8.69
C VAL A 90 9.71 -1.17 10.13
N GLN A 91 9.08 -0.44 11.05
CA GLN A 91 9.12 -0.76 12.48
C GLN A 91 7.69 -0.79 13.02
N TRP A 92 7.40 -1.77 13.86
CA TRP A 92 6.10 -1.90 14.49
C TRP A 92 6.19 -1.97 16.01
N ILE A 93 5.09 -1.58 16.65
CA ILE A 93 4.84 -1.74 18.08
C ILE A 93 3.71 -2.76 18.21
N THR A 94 3.93 -3.77 19.05
CA THR A 94 2.99 -4.87 19.30
C THR A 94 2.50 -4.80 20.74
N SER A 95 1.21 -5.04 20.96
CA SER A 95 0.62 -5.22 22.29
C SER A 95 0.99 -6.57 22.91
N GLU A 96 1.44 -7.52 22.08
CA GLU A 96 1.77 -8.90 22.44
C GLU A 96 3.28 -9.15 22.28
N PRO A 97 4.09 -8.94 23.34
CA PRO A 97 5.56 -9.06 23.25
C PRO A 97 6.02 -10.50 23.00
N GLU A 98 5.18 -11.49 23.31
CA GLU A 98 5.46 -12.92 23.07
C GLU A 98 5.40 -13.30 21.58
N THR A 99 4.89 -12.41 20.72
CA THR A 99 4.93 -12.63 19.27
C THR A 99 6.36 -12.44 18.76
N THR A 100 7.06 -13.55 18.57
CA THR A 100 8.46 -13.56 18.15
C THR A 100 8.66 -13.70 16.64
N ARG A 101 7.60 -13.96 15.85
CA ARG A 101 7.70 -14.17 14.41
C ARG A 101 6.67 -13.37 13.64
N TYR A 102 7.11 -12.81 12.52
CA TYR A 102 6.30 -12.00 11.62
C TYR A 102 6.60 -12.39 10.17
N VAL A 103 5.66 -12.11 9.28
CA VAL A 103 5.89 -12.04 7.83
C VAL A 103 5.74 -10.60 7.41
N VAL A 104 6.74 -10.08 6.70
CA VAL A 104 6.62 -8.79 6.00
C VAL A 104 6.40 -9.09 4.54
N GLU A 105 5.29 -8.64 3.98
CA GLU A 105 4.96 -8.67 2.55
C GLU A 105 5.09 -7.26 1.98
N TRP A 106 5.67 -7.12 0.79
CA TRP A 106 5.72 -5.86 0.06
C TRP A 106 5.56 -6.05 -1.44
N TYR A 107 4.90 -5.10 -2.09
CA TYR A 107 4.63 -5.10 -3.53
C TYR A 107 4.31 -3.69 -4.03
N GLU A 108 4.46 -3.46 -5.33
CA GLU A 108 4.10 -2.19 -5.97
C GLU A 108 2.59 -1.96 -5.82
N GLU A 109 2.14 -0.75 -5.49
CA GLU A 109 0.72 -0.46 -5.18
C GLU A 109 -0.24 -0.86 -6.30
N LEU A 110 0.23 -0.83 -7.55
CA LEU A 110 -0.53 -1.17 -8.75
C LEU A 110 -0.31 -2.62 -9.22
N GLU A 111 0.44 -3.44 -8.47
CA GLU A 111 0.61 -4.86 -8.76
C GLU A 111 -0.69 -5.63 -8.49
N MET A 112 -1.15 -6.36 -9.51
CA MET A 112 -2.38 -7.16 -9.46
C MET A 112 -2.10 -8.66 -9.39
N ASP A 113 -0.91 -9.12 -9.80
CA ASP A 113 -0.53 -10.52 -9.68
C ASP A 113 -0.18 -10.85 -8.21
N PRO A 114 -0.93 -11.74 -7.53
CA PRO A 114 -0.57 -12.17 -6.17
C PRO A 114 0.82 -12.81 -6.10
N PHE A 115 1.33 -13.36 -7.20
CA PHE A 115 2.68 -13.93 -7.26
C PHE A 115 3.79 -12.91 -7.57
N GLY A 116 3.44 -11.66 -7.87
CA GLY A 116 4.38 -10.54 -8.00
C GLY A 116 4.83 -9.97 -6.64
N ARG A 117 4.21 -10.44 -5.54
CA ARG A 117 4.50 -9.97 -4.19
C ARG A 117 5.75 -10.60 -3.63
N SER A 118 6.56 -9.77 -2.96
CA SER A 118 7.72 -10.22 -2.22
C SER A 118 7.37 -10.35 -0.75
N TRP A 119 7.99 -11.30 -0.06
CA TRP A 119 7.77 -11.48 1.37
C TRP A 119 8.99 -12.10 2.06
N GLN A 120 9.09 -11.91 3.38
CA GLN A 120 10.11 -12.57 4.19
C GLN A 120 9.66 -12.77 5.64
N TYR A 121 10.26 -13.75 6.31
CA TYR A 121 10.13 -13.89 7.76
C TYR A 121 11.00 -12.85 8.50
N VAL A 122 10.49 -12.36 9.62
CA VAL A 122 11.23 -11.60 10.62
C VAL A 122 11.03 -12.28 11.96
N SER A 123 12.13 -12.70 12.59
CA SER A 123 12.10 -13.40 13.87
C SER A 123 12.85 -12.58 14.93
N ASN A 124 12.35 -12.60 16.16
CA ASN A 124 12.95 -11.95 17.34
C ASN A 124 13.26 -10.45 17.12
N SER A 125 12.45 -9.78 16.31
CA SER A 125 12.61 -8.36 15.97
C SER A 125 11.26 -7.76 15.59
N THR A 126 11.03 -6.50 15.97
CA THR A 126 9.90 -5.68 15.53
C THR A 126 10.30 -4.65 14.48
N LYS A 127 11.43 -4.89 13.82
CA LYS A 127 12.01 -4.03 12.80
C LYS A 127 12.43 -4.87 11.60
N TRP A 128 11.99 -4.43 10.44
CA TRP A 128 12.42 -4.92 9.14
C TRP A 128 13.23 -3.85 8.42
N LYS A 129 14.31 -4.30 7.78
CA LYS A 129 15.18 -3.46 6.95
C LYS A 129 15.40 -4.16 5.62
N HIS A 130 15.43 -3.38 4.56
CA HIS A 130 15.71 -3.90 3.24
C HIS A 130 16.50 -2.90 2.41
N ASN A 131 17.32 -3.41 1.49
CA ASN A 131 18.14 -2.54 0.65
C ASN A 131 17.23 -1.69 -0.24
N LYS A 132 17.41 -0.37 -0.16
CA LYS A 132 16.62 0.61 -0.91
C LYS A 132 16.71 0.40 -2.43
N ARG A 133 17.82 -0.15 -2.93
CA ARG A 133 18.02 -0.46 -4.37
C ARG A 133 17.07 -1.54 -4.90
N ASN A 134 16.44 -2.31 -4.01
CA ASN A 134 15.45 -3.32 -4.39
C ASN A 134 14.04 -2.72 -4.59
N PHE A 135 13.88 -1.42 -4.38
CA PHE A 135 12.65 -0.69 -4.63
C PHE A 135 12.84 0.24 -5.83
N LYS A 136 11.89 0.23 -6.76
CA LYS A 136 11.90 1.17 -7.88
C LYS A 136 11.70 2.60 -7.36
N PRO A 137 12.46 3.58 -7.86
CA PRO A 137 12.26 4.97 -7.49
C PRO A 137 10.88 5.45 -7.96
N PHE A 138 10.26 6.36 -7.21
CA PHE A 138 8.99 7.03 -7.54
C PHE A 138 7.77 6.11 -7.61
N ILE A 139 7.91 4.84 -7.23
CA ILE A 139 6.82 3.87 -7.14
C ILE A 139 6.38 3.72 -5.68
N CYS A 140 5.07 3.77 -5.45
CA CYS A 140 4.47 3.47 -4.16
C CYS A 140 4.51 1.97 -3.91
N TYR A 141 4.98 1.55 -2.74
CA TYR A 141 4.93 0.17 -2.30
C TYR A 141 3.93 0.03 -1.16
N ASN A 142 3.08 -0.99 -1.27
CA ASN A 142 2.26 -1.51 -0.20
C ASN A 142 3.11 -2.42 0.68
N ILE A 143 3.02 -2.27 2.00
CA ILE A 143 3.70 -3.10 2.97
C ILE A 143 2.69 -3.60 4.01
N SER A 144 2.69 -4.92 4.21
CA SER A 144 1.86 -5.58 5.21
C SER A 144 2.74 -6.38 6.17
N VAL A 145 2.50 -6.26 7.47
CA VAL A 145 3.17 -7.03 8.52
C VAL A 145 2.17 -7.95 9.18
N TYR A 146 2.39 -9.25 9.08
CA TYR A 146 1.55 -10.31 9.62
C TYR A 146 2.21 -10.91 10.88
N PRO A 147 1.62 -10.73 12.07
CA PRO A 147 2.06 -11.44 13.28
C PRO A 147 1.76 -12.94 13.18
N LEU A 148 2.72 -13.78 13.58
CA LEU A 148 2.57 -15.24 13.63
C LEU A 148 2.65 -15.74 15.07
N TYR A 149 1.67 -16.56 15.47
CA TYR A 149 1.65 -17.21 16.79
C TYR A 149 1.22 -18.67 16.65
N GLY A 150 2.18 -19.58 16.87
CA GLY A 150 2.01 -20.99 16.54
C GLY A 150 1.79 -21.18 15.04
N SER A 151 0.70 -21.86 14.66
CA SER A 151 0.27 -22.01 13.27
C SER A 151 -0.70 -20.92 12.79
N ASN A 152 -1.05 -19.96 13.65
CA ASN A 152 -2.03 -18.92 13.37
C ASN A 152 -1.37 -17.64 12.83
N VAL A 153 -2.15 -16.89 12.06
CA VAL A 153 -1.80 -15.57 11.54
C VAL A 153 -2.78 -14.57 12.14
N ALA A 154 -2.26 -13.52 12.77
CA ALA A 154 -3.09 -12.42 13.29
C ALA A 154 -3.47 -11.45 12.16
N ALA A 155 -4.34 -10.47 12.46
CA ALA A 155 -4.65 -9.41 11.50
C ALA A 155 -3.37 -8.67 11.09
N PRO A 156 -3.13 -8.44 9.78
CA PRO A 156 -1.99 -7.66 9.35
C PRO A 156 -2.15 -6.19 9.71
N SER A 157 -1.03 -5.51 9.91
CA SER A 157 -0.97 -4.05 9.83
C SER A 157 -0.41 -3.63 8.49
N TYR A 158 -0.97 -2.57 7.91
CA TYR A 158 -0.68 -2.11 6.56
C TYR A 158 -0.15 -0.68 6.55
N THR A 159 0.76 -0.39 5.62
CA THR A 159 1.30 0.94 5.37
C THR A 159 1.79 1.06 3.93
N GLN A 160 2.11 2.28 3.52
CA GLN A 160 2.70 2.57 2.21
C GLN A 160 4.03 3.28 2.38
N ILE A 161 4.90 3.13 1.37
CA ILE A 161 6.16 3.86 1.32
C ILE A 161 6.58 4.14 -0.11
N TYR A 162 7.21 5.31 -0.32
CA TYR A 162 8.08 5.56 -1.47
C TYR A 162 9.52 5.46 -1.01
N ALA A 163 10.33 4.64 -1.70
CA ALA A 163 11.77 4.59 -1.44
C ALA A 163 12.45 5.92 -1.81
N GLN A 164 11.98 6.54 -2.89
CA GLN A 164 12.41 7.86 -3.35
C GLN A 164 11.21 8.58 -3.95
N GLU A 165 11.07 9.87 -3.63
CA GLU A 165 10.02 10.73 -4.18
C GLU A 165 10.60 11.68 -5.24
N LYS A 166 9.76 12.10 -6.18
CA LYS A 166 9.99 13.18 -7.16
C LYS A 166 8.70 13.99 -7.25
N GLU A 167 8.77 15.24 -7.67
CA GLU A 167 7.57 16.04 -7.97
C GLU A 167 6.55 15.26 -8.85
N PRO A 168 5.24 15.50 -8.67
CA PRO A 168 4.22 14.84 -9.48
C PRO A 168 4.49 15.03 -10.99
N SER A 169 4.23 14.02 -11.81
CA SER A 169 4.44 14.14 -13.27
C SER A 169 3.37 15.02 -13.95
N GLU A 170 2.25 15.25 -13.28
CA GLU A 170 1.19 16.15 -13.74
C GLU A 170 0.62 16.92 -12.55
N GLY A 171 0.12 18.13 -12.81
CA GLY A 171 -0.67 18.89 -11.85
C GLY A 171 -2.17 18.62 -12.00
N PRO A 172 -3.00 19.00 -11.00
CA PRO A 172 -4.43 18.79 -11.05
C PRO A 172 -5.09 19.62 -12.15
N VAL A 173 -6.09 19.04 -12.81
CA VAL A 173 -6.92 19.78 -13.76
C VAL A 173 -8.02 20.53 -13.01
N ALA A 174 -8.01 21.85 -13.12
CA ALA A 174 -9.00 22.69 -12.47
C ALA A 174 -10.33 22.68 -13.24
N GLU A 175 -11.42 22.42 -12.52
CA GLU A 175 -12.79 22.56 -12.97
C GLU A 175 -13.49 23.67 -12.19
N THR A 176 -14.22 24.53 -12.88
CA THR A 176 -15.00 25.59 -12.25
C THR A 176 -16.44 25.13 -12.07
N GLY A 177 -16.90 25.14 -10.83
CA GLY A 177 -18.27 24.83 -10.45
C GLY A 177 -19.16 26.06 -10.46
N ILE A 178 -19.96 26.23 -9.40
CA ILE A 178 -20.93 27.33 -9.29
C ILE A 178 -20.20 28.68 -9.24
N LEU A 179 -20.53 29.54 -10.21
CA LEU A 179 -20.04 30.91 -10.33
C LEU A 179 -20.96 31.87 -9.55
N GLY A 180 -20.36 32.72 -8.73
CA GLY A 180 -21.03 33.83 -8.05
C GLY A 180 -20.52 35.19 -8.54
N LYS A 181 -21.05 36.25 -7.93
CA LYS A 181 -20.61 37.64 -8.19
C LYS A 181 -19.20 37.90 -7.64
N ASN A 182 -18.90 37.38 -6.45
CA ASN A 182 -17.64 37.61 -5.75
C ASN A 182 -16.97 36.31 -5.30
N GLU A 183 -17.33 35.20 -5.94
CA GLU A 183 -16.86 33.88 -5.56
C GLU A 183 -16.98 32.87 -6.69
N VAL A 184 -16.20 31.80 -6.57
CA VAL A 184 -16.33 30.60 -7.41
C VAL A 184 -15.93 29.38 -6.59
N THR A 185 -16.59 28.25 -6.84
CA THR A 185 -16.10 26.95 -6.37
C THR A 185 -15.19 26.35 -7.43
N VAL A 186 -13.94 26.08 -7.09
CA VAL A 186 -12.98 25.36 -7.92
C VAL A 186 -12.91 23.93 -7.42
N LYS A 187 -12.91 22.95 -8.33
CA LYS A 187 -12.82 21.52 -8.05
C LYS A 187 -11.70 20.91 -8.87
N TRP A 188 -11.12 19.82 -8.40
CA TRP A 188 -10.12 19.06 -9.13
C TRP A 188 -10.17 17.60 -8.69
N ASN A 189 -9.67 16.71 -9.54
CA ASN A 189 -9.56 15.29 -9.22
C ASN A 189 -8.20 15.00 -8.58
N GLU A 190 -8.12 13.89 -7.83
CA GLU A 190 -6.83 13.39 -7.35
C GLU A 190 -5.90 13.08 -8.52
N ILE A 191 -4.61 13.37 -8.34
CA ILE A 191 -3.58 12.90 -9.26
C ILE A 191 -3.60 11.37 -9.28
N SER A 192 -3.57 10.77 -10.46
CA SER A 192 -3.55 9.31 -10.58
C SER A 192 -2.31 8.74 -9.88
N LYS A 193 -2.45 7.58 -9.22
CA LYS A 193 -1.37 6.96 -8.42
C LYS A 193 -0.04 6.85 -9.19
N ALA A 194 -0.11 6.48 -10.47
CA ALA A 194 1.04 6.35 -11.36
C ALA A 194 1.80 7.66 -11.64
N LYS A 195 1.19 8.82 -11.38
CA LYS A 195 1.74 10.15 -11.69
C LYS A 195 2.05 10.99 -10.44
N ARG A 196 1.79 10.47 -9.24
CA ARG A 196 2.05 11.19 -7.98
C ARG A 196 3.55 11.29 -7.66
N ASN A 197 4.33 10.26 -8.02
CA ASN A 197 5.76 10.13 -7.73
C ASN A 197 6.16 10.32 -6.24
N GLY A 198 5.19 10.27 -5.33
CA GLY A 198 5.35 10.58 -3.91
C GLY A 198 4.00 10.75 -3.24
N PHE A 199 3.98 10.99 -1.93
CA PHE A 199 2.74 11.25 -1.21
C PHE A 199 2.34 12.72 -1.38
N ILE A 200 1.17 12.98 -1.98
CA ILE A 200 0.65 14.36 -2.09
C ILE A 200 0.41 14.90 -0.67
N THR A 201 1.07 16.00 -0.35
CA THR A 201 1.01 16.65 0.97
C THR A 201 0.03 17.82 1.01
N ASN A 202 -0.13 18.54 -0.10
CA ASN A 202 -1.06 19.66 -0.22
C ASN A 202 -1.40 19.97 -1.68
N TYR A 203 -2.40 20.85 -1.84
CA TYR A 203 -2.66 21.56 -3.09
C TYR A 203 -2.54 23.07 -2.89
N THR A 204 -2.01 23.79 -3.88
CA THR A 204 -1.98 25.25 -3.91
C THR A 204 -2.78 25.76 -5.09
N ILE A 205 -3.81 26.55 -4.84
CA ILE A 205 -4.68 27.17 -5.85
C ILE A 205 -4.13 28.57 -6.13
N PHE A 206 -3.62 28.79 -7.34
CA PHE A 206 -3.19 30.08 -7.84
C PHE A 206 -4.33 30.69 -8.65
N TYR A 207 -4.64 31.96 -8.40
CA TYR A 207 -5.68 32.65 -9.15
C TYR A 207 -5.31 34.13 -9.35
N LYS A 208 -5.57 34.62 -10.56
CA LYS A 208 -5.15 35.95 -10.99
C LYS A 208 -6.26 36.61 -11.83
N PRO A 209 -6.71 37.83 -11.49
CA PRO A 209 -7.56 38.61 -12.38
C PRO A 209 -6.74 39.16 -13.56
N GLU A 210 -7.39 39.37 -14.70
CA GLU A 210 -6.74 39.83 -15.95
C GLU A 210 -5.75 40.99 -15.74
N ASP A 211 -6.13 42.01 -14.95
CA ASP A 211 -5.34 43.22 -14.69
C ASP A 211 -4.74 43.30 -13.27
N GLY A 212 -4.55 42.18 -12.57
CA GLY A 212 -4.08 42.22 -11.18
C GLY A 212 -2.96 41.25 -10.83
N LYS A 213 -2.64 41.21 -9.53
CA LYS A 213 -1.61 40.32 -8.98
C LYS A 213 -2.18 38.93 -8.76
N GLU A 214 -1.32 37.93 -8.91
CA GLU A 214 -1.65 36.56 -8.56
C GLU A 214 -1.80 36.43 -7.04
N LEU A 215 -2.82 35.68 -6.64
CA LEU A 215 -3.11 35.29 -5.28
C LEU A 215 -3.04 33.77 -5.17
N LYS A 216 -2.83 33.26 -3.95
CA LYS A 216 -2.75 31.81 -3.72
C LYS A 216 -3.39 31.41 -2.41
N GLU A 217 -4.02 30.24 -2.43
CA GLU A 217 -4.57 29.55 -1.25
C GLU A 217 -4.00 28.13 -1.19
N THR A 218 -3.69 27.63 0.01
CA THR A 218 -3.15 26.27 0.19
C THR A 218 -4.08 25.44 1.04
N VAL A 219 -4.35 24.21 0.62
CA VAL A 219 -5.25 23.27 1.27
C VAL A 219 -4.57 21.91 1.47
N ASN A 220 -5.06 21.14 2.43
CA ASN A 220 -4.56 19.78 2.68
C ASN A 220 -4.84 18.84 1.48
N SER A 221 -4.11 17.73 1.41
CA SER A 221 -4.19 16.79 0.29
C SER A 221 -5.49 15.98 0.19
N ASP A 222 -6.32 15.97 1.23
CA ASP A 222 -7.66 15.39 1.25
C ASP A 222 -8.74 16.33 0.67
N VAL A 223 -8.38 17.60 0.39
CA VAL A 223 -9.28 18.59 -0.19
C VAL A 223 -9.22 18.55 -1.71
N LEU A 224 -10.40 18.37 -2.34
CA LEU A 224 -10.56 18.32 -3.81
C LEU A 224 -11.49 19.41 -4.35
N GLN A 225 -11.93 20.32 -3.48
CA GLN A 225 -12.69 21.49 -3.86
C GLN A 225 -12.45 22.65 -2.90
N TYR A 226 -12.45 23.87 -3.43
CA TYR A 226 -12.25 25.07 -2.63
C TYR A 226 -13.09 26.24 -3.16
N ARG A 227 -13.65 27.02 -2.23
CA ARG A 227 -14.47 28.20 -2.56
C ARG A 227 -13.61 29.46 -2.44
N LEU A 228 -13.20 29.99 -3.58
CA LEU A 228 -12.56 31.31 -3.67
C LEU A 228 -13.61 32.39 -3.37
N LYS A 229 -13.28 33.34 -2.50
CA LYS A 229 -14.17 34.42 -2.05
C LYS A 229 -13.52 35.78 -2.29
N PHE A 230 -14.32 36.84 -2.12
CA PHE A 230 -13.88 38.24 -2.25
C PHE A 230 -13.30 38.57 -3.64
N LEU A 231 -13.79 37.90 -4.68
CA LEU A 231 -13.44 38.19 -6.06
C LEU A 231 -14.13 39.47 -6.54
N GLN A 232 -13.54 40.13 -7.53
CA GLN A 232 -14.16 41.27 -8.20
C GLN A 232 -15.28 40.77 -9.13
N ALA A 233 -16.41 41.46 -9.14
CA ALA A 233 -17.55 41.13 -10.00
C ALA A 233 -17.27 41.54 -11.45
N ASN A 234 -17.83 40.80 -12.41
CA ASN A 234 -17.62 40.98 -13.86
C ASN A 234 -16.14 40.96 -14.31
N THR A 235 -15.27 40.27 -13.58
CA THR A 235 -13.82 40.20 -13.84
C THR A 235 -13.43 38.80 -14.32
N GLN A 236 -12.59 38.74 -15.36
CA GLN A 236 -12.01 37.48 -15.82
C GLN A 236 -10.84 37.10 -14.93
N TYR A 237 -10.81 35.84 -14.50
CA TYR A 237 -9.76 35.23 -13.71
C TYR A 237 -9.18 34.03 -14.44
N THR A 238 -7.88 33.82 -14.27
CA THR A 238 -7.19 32.56 -14.56
C THR A 238 -6.93 31.85 -13.24
N VAL A 239 -7.23 30.55 -13.16
CA VAL A 239 -6.93 29.69 -12.02
C VAL A 239 -6.08 28.50 -12.46
N GLN A 240 -5.10 28.15 -11.63
CA GLN A 240 -4.25 26.97 -11.76
C GLN A 240 -4.10 26.29 -10.40
N ILE A 241 -3.86 25.00 -10.40
CA ILE A 241 -3.70 24.24 -9.16
C ILE A 241 -2.39 23.48 -9.24
N MET A 242 -1.62 23.53 -8.16
CA MET A 242 -0.40 22.75 -7.98
C MET A 242 -0.66 21.63 -7.00
N ALA A 243 -0.24 20.41 -7.34
CA ALA A 243 -0.10 19.33 -6.37
C ALA A 243 1.34 19.28 -5.90
N SER A 244 1.57 19.20 -4.58
CA SER A 244 2.91 19.09 -4.02
C SER A 244 3.09 17.80 -3.24
N ASN A 245 4.30 17.26 -3.27
CA ASN A 245 4.79 16.22 -2.36
C ASN A 245 6.09 16.68 -1.70
N LYS A 246 6.82 15.79 -1.03
CA LYS A 246 8.06 16.16 -0.33
C LYS A 246 9.20 16.59 -1.27
N ALA A 247 9.13 16.22 -2.54
CA ALA A 247 10.18 16.48 -3.53
C ALA A 247 9.91 17.71 -4.41
N GLY A 248 8.71 18.30 -4.37
CA GLY A 248 8.36 19.47 -5.17
C GLY A 248 6.87 19.50 -5.52
N GLY A 249 6.48 20.43 -6.38
CA GLY A 249 5.10 20.57 -6.83
C GLY A 249 4.99 20.85 -8.32
N THR A 250 3.91 20.35 -8.91
CA THR A 250 3.64 20.45 -10.35
C THR A 250 2.31 21.14 -10.57
N ILE A 251 2.36 22.24 -11.33
CA ILE A 251 1.21 23.08 -11.68
C ILE A 251 0.45 22.42 -12.83
N GLY A 252 -0.88 22.36 -12.73
CA GLY A 252 -1.77 21.89 -13.78
C GLY A 252 -2.15 22.99 -14.77
N GLU A 253 -2.89 22.60 -15.80
CA GLU A 253 -3.30 23.51 -16.86
C GLU A 253 -4.18 24.66 -16.35
N PRO A 254 -3.98 25.89 -16.88
CA PRO A 254 -4.79 27.03 -16.52
C PRO A 254 -6.23 26.90 -17.00
N LYS A 255 -7.16 27.31 -16.14
CA LYS A 255 -8.57 27.46 -16.47
C LYS A 255 -8.99 28.91 -16.30
N THR A 256 -9.71 29.45 -17.28
CA THR A 256 -10.31 30.78 -17.16
C THR A 256 -11.76 30.71 -16.76
N PHE A 257 -12.20 31.70 -15.98
CA PHE A 257 -13.61 31.93 -15.67
C PHE A 257 -13.88 33.42 -15.52
N LYS A 258 -15.15 33.82 -15.61
CA LYS A 258 -15.59 35.20 -15.40
C LYS A 258 -16.64 35.23 -14.30
N THR A 259 -16.44 36.09 -13.30
CA THR A 259 -17.43 36.29 -12.24
C THR A 259 -18.69 36.96 -12.79
N LEU A 260 -19.82 36.73 -12.12
CA LEU A 260 -21.11 37.30 -12.54
C LEU A 260 -21.11 38.82 -12.43
N LYS A 261 -21.93 39.47 -13.27
CA LYS A 261 -22.21 40.90 -13.17
C LYS A 261 -22.94 41.23 -11.87
N LEU A 262 -22.83 42.49 -11.46
CA LEU A 262 -23.63 43.07 -10.38
C LEU A 262 -25.13 42.92 -10.66
#